data_AF-A0A2H1KXM0-F1
#
_entry.id   AF-A0A2H1KXM0-F1
#
_cell.length_a   1.000
_cell.length_b   1.000
_cell.length_c   1.000
_cell.angle_alpha   90.00
_cell.angle_beta   90.00
_cell.angle_gamma   90.00
#
_symmetry.space_group_name_H-M   'P 1'
#
loop_
_entity.id
_entity.type
_entity.pdbx_description
1 polymer ?
#
loop_
_entity_poly.entity_id
_entity_poly.type
_entity_poly.pdbx_seq_one_letter_code
_entity_poly.pdbx_strand_id
1 'polypeptide(L)'
;MIPGSMHVLSLHDRMILDLDKMSPSSRQRDDLCARIDLAPDRFETVLEGLANTDATYTYAPEVVRVIRHRRAEKFKFEKRHGRWKTKNGAPVTF
;
A
#
# COMPACT_ATOMS: atom_id res chain seq x y z
N MET A 1 11.71 27.11 13.02
CA MET A 1 10.85 26.44 12.01
C MET A 1 11.79 25.78 11.00
N ILE A 2 11.78 24.45 10.86
CA ILE A 2 12.54 23.76 9.79
C ILE A 2 11.55 23.52 8.64
N PRO A 3 11.66 24.24 7.52
CA PRO A 3 10.88 23.97 6.33
C PRO A 3 11.52 22.79 5.59
N GLY A 4 10.73 21.78 5.23
CA GLY A 4 11.16 20.78 4.24
C GLY A 4 11.84 19.54 4.80
N SER A 5 11.28 18.90 5.83
CA SER A 5 11.43 17.45 5.93
C SER A 5 10.68 16.84 4.72
N MET A 6 11.32 16.77 3.56
CA MET A 6 10.98 15.75 2.56
C MET A 6 10.80 14.46 3.35
N HIS A 7 9.62 13.85 3.35
CA HIS A 7 9.31 12.69 4.18
C HIS A 7 10.34 11.58 3.95
N VAL A 8 11.43 11.58 4.71
CA VAL A 8 12.51 10.63 4.51
C VAL A 8 11.97 9.28 4.94
N LEU A 9 11.98 8.31 4.02
CA LEU A 9 11.62 6.93 4.34
C LEU A 9 12.47 6.45 5.51
N SER A 10 11.81 5.93 6.55
CA SER A 10 12.50 5.31 7.66
C SER A 10 13.24 4.05 7.18
N LEU A 11 14.17 3.55 8.00
CA LEU A 11 14.86 2.30 7.70
C LEU A 11 13.87 1.14 7.51
N HIS A 12 12.84 1.06 8.35
CA HIS A 12 11.82 0.02 8.28
C HIS A 12 10.99 0.12 7.00
N ASP A 13 10.62 1.34 6.58
CA ASP A 13 9.87 1.54 5.34
C ASP A 13 10.68 1.09 4.12
N ARG A 14 11.98 1.40 4.10
CA ARG A 14 12.88 0.93 3.03
C ARG A 14 12.97 -0.59 3.02
N MET A 15 13.11 -1.22 4.19
CA MET A 15 13.15 -2.69 4.29
C MET A 15 11.86 -3.34 3.78
N ILE A 16 10.70 -2.76 4.09
CA ILE A 16 9.40 -3.22 3.57
C ILE A 16 9.34 -3.10 2.04
N LEU A 17 9.73 -1.95 1.50
CA LEU A 17 9.73 -1.69 0.05
C LEU A 17 10.72 -2.58 -0.69
N ASP A 18 11.92 -2.77 -0.15
CA ASP A 18 12.96 -3.60 -0.75
C ASP A 18 12.58 -5.09 -0.71
N LEU A 19 11.90 -5.52 0.36
CA LEU A 19 11.32 -6.85 0.39
C LEU A 19 10.23 -7.01 -0.69
N ASP A 20 9.31 -6.05 -0.84
CA ASP A 20 8.22 -6.16 -1.83
C ASP A 20 8.73 -6.19 -3.28
N LYS A 21 9.83 -5.49 -3.59
CA LYS A 21 10.52 -5.57 -4.90
C LYS A 21 10.90 -7.00 -5.28
N MET A 22 11.21 -7.84 -4.30
CA MET A 22 11.61 -9.23 -4.53
C MET A 22 10.42 -10.19 -4.67
N SER A 23 9.18 -9.71 -4.69
CA SER A 23 7.96 -10.53 -4.73
C SER A 23 7.96 -11.59 -3.61
N PRO A 24 7.96 -11.16 -2.34
CA PRO A 24 8.26 -12.02 -1.21
C PRO A 24 7.15 -13.04 -0.97
N SER A 25 7.55 -14.24 -0.58
CA SER A 25 6.65 -15.25 -0.03
C SER A 25 6.06 -14.78 1.31
N SER A 26 4.96 -15.39 1.74
CA SER A 26 4.33 -15.09 3.05
C SER A 26 5.34 -15.21 4.20
N ARG A 27 6.13 -16.29 4.21
CA ARG A 27 7.17 -16.52 5.22
C ARG A 27 8.20 -15.39 5.29
N GLN A 28 8.66 -14.88 4.15
CA GLN A 28 9.62 -13.78 4.13
C GLN A 28 9.02 -12.47 4.64
N ARG A 29 7.71 -12.26 4.45
CA ARG A 29 6.99 -11.11 5.05
C ARG A 29 6.90 -11.27 6.55
N ASP A 30 6.55 -12.46 7.04
CA ASP A 30 6.43 -12.75 8.47
C ASP A 30 7.79 -12.59 9.18
N ASP A 31 8.86 -13.11 8.56
CA ASP A 31 10.23 -12.97 9.05
C ASP A 31 10.65 -11.49 9.12
N LEU A 32 10.32 -10.68 8.12
CA LEU A 32 10.59 -9.24 8.16
C LEU A 32 9.76 -8.55 9.24
N CYS A 33 8.46 -8.87 9.32
CA CYS A 33 7.54 -8.31 10.31
C CYS A 33 8.05 -8.54 11.74
N ALA A 34 8.49 -9.77 12.04
CA ALA A 34 9.11 -10.11 13.31
C ALA A 34 10.40 -9.30 13.58
N ARG A 35 11.22 -9.06 12.54
CA ARG A 35 12.48 -8.30 12.67
C ARG A 35 12.28 -6.81 12.95
N ILE A 36 11.19 -6.22 12.48
CA ILE A 36 10.90 -4.79 12.64
C ILE A 36 9.80 -4.51 13.67
N ASP A 37 9.40 -5.54 14.44
CA ASP A 37 8.31 -5.49 15.42
C ASP A 37 6.98 -4.96 14.82
N LEU A 38 6.67 -5.41 13.61
CA LEU A 38 5.42 -5.10 12.91
C LEU A 38 4.49 -6.32 12.98
N ALA A 39 3.21 -6.10 13.30
CA ALA A 39 2.21 -7.16 13.22
C ALA A 39 2.02 -7.59 11.74
N PRO A 40 2.07 -8.89 11.41
CA PRO A 40 1.93 -9.38 10.03
C PRO A 40 0.66 -8.87 9.32
N ASP A 41 -0.46 -8.80 10.05
CA ASP A 41 -1.74 -8.30 9.53
C ASP A 41 -1.70 -6.83 9.10
N ARG A 42 -0.74 -6.06 9.62
CA ARG A 42 -0.55 -4.65 9.27
C ARG A 42 0.37 -4.44 8.07
N PHE A 43 1.07 -5.48 7.61
CA PHE A 43 2.03 -5.35 6.52
C PHE A 43 1.41 -4.74 5.26
N GLU A 44 0.25 -5.26 4.83
CA GLU A 44 -0.46 -4.73 3.66
C GLU A 44 -0.90 -3.28 3.87
N THR A 45 -1.42 -2.94 5.06
CA THR A 45 -1.86 -1.58 5.38
C THR A 45 -0.70 -0.58 5.37
N VAL A 46 0.44 -0.96 5.94
CA VAL A 46 1.65 -0.12 5.93
C VAL A 46 2.14 0.08 4.50
N LEU A 47 2.24 -1.00 3.73
CA LEU A 47 2.63 -0.95 2.32
C LEU A 47 1.72 -0.03 1.50
N GLU A 48 0.41 -0.12 1.72
CA GLU A 48 -0.61 0.74 1.13
C GLU A 48 -0.51 2.21 1.55
N GLY A 49 -0.11 2.48 2.79
CA GLY A 49 0.16 3.82 3.31
C GLY A 49 1.41 4.43 2.69
N LEU A 50 2.49 3.64 2.58
CA LEU A 50 3.75 4.06 1.95
C LEU A 50 3.54 4.45 0.50
N ALA A 51 2.74 3.71 -0.27
CA ALA A 51 2.45 4.03 -1.67
C ALA A 51 1.74 5.40 -1.90
N ASN A 52 1.24 6.05 -0.84
CA ASN A 52 0.63 7.36 -0.90
C ASN A 52 1.65 8.51 -0.67
N THR A 53 2.87 8.22 -0.25
CA THR A 53 3.89 9.26 0.02
C THR A 53 4.80 9.49 -1.19
N ASP A 54 5.16 10.76 -1.43
CA ASP A 54 6.00 11.15 -2.57
C ASP A 54 7.40 10.53 -2.48
N ALA A 55 7.95 10.42 -1.27
CA ALA A 55 9.25 9.79 -1.04
C ALA A 55 9.29 8.30 -1.43
N THR A 56 8.18 7.57 -1.25
CA THR A 56 8.07 6.20 -1.74
C THR A 56 8.06 6.14 -3.25
N TYR A 57 7.38 7.09 -3.90
CA TYR A 57 7.39 7.18 -5.37
C TYR A 57 8.79 7.50 -5.92
N THR A 58 9.55 8.36 -5.25
CA THR A 58 10.96 8.63 -5.60
C THR A 58 11.85 7.41 -5.39
N TYR A 59 11.68 6.67 -4.29
CA TYR A 59 12.55 5.54 -3.92
C TYR A 59 12.25 4.23 -4.67
N ALA A 60 10.97 3.91 -4.84
CA ALA A 60 10.51 2.64 -5.38
C ALA A 60 9.25 2.84 -6.28
N PRO A 61 9.39 3.55 -7.42
CA PRO A 61 8.24 3.89 -8.27
C PRO A 61 7.48 2.65 -8.77
N GLU A 62 8.19 1.56 -9.08
CA GLU A 62 7.55 0.32 -9.56
C GLU A 62 6.69 -0.35 -8.48
N VAL A 63 7.14 -0.34 -7.22
CA VAL A 63 6.36 -0.86 -6.08
C VAL A 63 5.08 -0.03 -5.92
N VAL A 64 5.18 1.31 -5.99
CA VAL A 64 4.01 2.20 -5.92
C VAL A 64 3.02 1.91 -7.05
N ARG A 65 3.50 1.71 -8.29
CA ARG A 65 2.64 1.37 -9.42
C ARG A 65 1.91 0.05 -9.21
N VAL A 66 2.60 -0.98 -8.74
CA VAL A 66 2.00 -2.30 -8.47
C VAL A 66 0.94 -2.19 -7.38
N ILE A 67 1.21 -1.50 -6.28
CA ILE A 67 0.25 -1.31 -5.19
C ILE A 67 -0.98 -0.53 -5.67
N ARG A 68 -0.78 0.58 -6.40
CA ARG A 68 -1.88 1.37 -6.95
C ARG A 68 -2.71 0.58 -7.95
N HIS A 69 -2.07 -0.26 -8.76
CA HIS A 69 -2.77 -1.16 -9.69
C HIS A 69 -3.60 -2.19 -8.93
N ARG A 70 -3.03 -2.89 -7.94
CA ARG A 70 -3.77 -3.83 -7.07
C ARG A 70 -4.96 -3.17 -6.39
N ARG A 71 -4.78 -1.95 -5.86
CA ARG A 71 -5.87 -1.16 -5.26
C ARG A 71 -6.96 -0.83 -6.28
N ALA A 72 -6.59 -0.40 -7.49
CA ALA A 72 -7.55 -0.14 -8.55
C ALA A 72 -8.32 -1.40 -8.95
N GLU A 73 -7.67 -2.57 -9.00
CA GLU A 73 -8.33 -3.86 -9.24
C GLU A 73 -9.27 -4.27 -8.10
N LYS A 74 -8.86 -4.10 -6.83
CA LYS A 74 -9.74 -4.27 -5.65
C LYS A 74 -10.99 -3.39 -5.77
N PHE A 75 -10.83 -2.10 -6.10
CA PHE A 75 -11.97 -1.19 -6.29
C PHE A 75 -12.84 -1.54 -7.51
N LYS A 76 -12.26 -1.97 -8.64
CA LYS A 76 -13.03 -2.42 -9.81
C LYS A 76 -13.85 -3.66 -9.48
N PHE A 77 -13.27 -4.59 -8.72
CA PHE A 77 -13.96 -5.78 -8.24
C PHE A 77 -15.15 -5.39 -7.34
N GLU A 78 -14.94 -4.52 -6.36
CA GLU A 78 -16.02 -4.02 -5.49
C GLU A 78 -17.12 -3.26 -6.24
N LYS A 79 -16.77 -2.49 -7.28
CA LYS A 79 -17.74 -1.81 -8.15
C LYS A 79 -18.58 -2.81 -8.94
N ARG A 80 -17.97 -3.87 -9.50
CA ARG A 80 -18.71 -4.93 -10.23
C ARG A 80 -19.61 -5.74 -9.30
N HIS A 81 -19.23 -5.92 -8.04
CA HIS A 81 -20.04 -6.62 -7.04
C HIS A 81 -21.06 -5.73 -6.31
N GLY A 82 -21.33 -4.51 -6.80
CA GLY A 82 -22.48 -3.71 -6.37
C GLY A 82 -22.42 -3.17 -4.94
N ARG A 83 -21.24 -3.12 -4.31
CA ARG A 83 -21.08 -2.65 -2.92
C ARG A 83 -20.86 -1.15 -2.77
N TRP A 84 -21.14 -0.37 -3.82
CA TRP A 84 -21.30 1.08 -3.72
C TRP A 84 -22.80 1.40 -3.65
N LYS A 85 -23.44 1.03 -2.54
CA LYS A 85 -24.75 1.62 -2.23
C LYS A 85 -24.49 3.05 -1.79
N THR A 86 -24.84 4.02 -2.64
CA THR A 86 -25.10 5.38 -2.16
C THR A 86 -26.17 5.28 -1.08
N LYS A 87 -26.13 6.18 -0.08
CA LYS A 87 -27.07 6.19 1.07
C LYS A 87 -28.55 6.18 0.67
N ASN A 88 -28.88 6.40 -0.60
CA ASN A 88 -30.23 6.48 -1.12
C ASN A 88 -30.53 5.45 -2.22
N GLY A 89 -29.95 4.24 -2.20
CA GLY A 89 -30.55 3.04 -2.82
C GLY A 89 -30.95 3.10 -4.31
N ALA A 90 -30.51 4.10 -5.07
CA ALA A 90 -30.92 4.31 -6.46
C ALA A 90 -29.78 3.91 -7.39
N PRO A 91 -30.03 3.05 -8.40
CA PRO A 91 -29.04 2.74 -9.41
C PRO A 91 -28.76 3.98 -10.26
N VAL A 92 -27.48 4.32 -10.43
CA VAL A 92 -27.05 5.31 -11.41
C VAL A 92 -26.89 4.60 -12.74
N THR A 93 -27.87 4.74 -13.63
CA THR A 93 -27.76 4.41 -15.05
C THR A 93 -26.99 5.53 -15.77
N PHE A 94 -25.97 5.15 -16.54
CA PHE A 94 -25.34 6.03 -17.54
C PHE A 94 -26.26 6.19 -18.75
#